data_AF-A0A7K0SI47-F1
#
_entry.id   AF-A0A7K0SI47-F1
#
_cell.length_a   1.000
_cell.length_b   1.000
_cell.length_c   1.000
_cell.angle_alpha   90.00
_cell.angle_beta   90.00
_cell.angle_gamma   90.00
#
_symmetry.space_group_name_H-M   'P 1'
#
loop_
_entity.id
_entity.type
_entity.pdbx_description
1 polymer ?
#
loop_
_entity_poly.entity_id
_entity_poly.type
_entity_poly.pdbx_seq_one_letter_code
_entity_poly.pdbx_strand_id
1 'polypeptide(L)'
;MSNPPAPIPERHITGNLGWIDALLDAVVVMGADGVIIQWNGAAERTFGWSAADAVGAQFVELCVPPHLRVAHIEGLRRYVETGEKRVIGERLELPAMRADGATIAVELTITTAHGGPDNTELF
;
A
#
# COMPACT_ATOMS: atom_id res chain seq x y z
N MET A 1 32.27 2.94 20.34
CA MET A 1 30.91 3.45 20.62
C MET A 1 30.36 4.05 19.33
N SER A 2 29.44 3.34 18.65
CA SER A 2 28.76 3.87 17.46
C SER A 2 27.52 4.63 17.90
N ASN A 3 27.39 5.88 17.46
CA ASN A 3 26.23 6.72 17.68
C ASN A 3 25.02 6.08 16.97
N PRO A 4 23.87 5.85 17.63
CA PRO A 4 22.68 5.39 16.93
C PRO A 4 22.26 6.42 15.89
N PRO A 5 21.72 6.00 14.73
CA PRO A 5 21.20 6.92 13.73
C PRO A 5 20.09 7.79 14.35
N ALA A 6 20.11 9.08 14.02
CA ALA A 6 19.11 10.03 14.49
C ALA A 6 17.68 9.55 14.12
N PRO A 7 16.68 9.73 15.00
CA PRO A 7 15.31 9.38 14.68
C PRO A 7 14.86 10.18 13.46
N ILE A 8 14.28 9.48 12.49
CA ILE A 8 13.72 10.08 11.27
C ILE A 8 12.54 10.96 11.71
N PRO A 9 12.48 12.25 11.36
CA PRO A 9 11.39 13.12 11.79
C PRO A 9 10.05 12.61 11.25
N GLU A 10 9.08 12.45 12.16
CA GLU A 10 7.72 11.99 11.90
C GLU A 10 7.00 12.99 10.98
N ARG A 11 6.99 12.72 9.67
CA ARG A 11 6.19 13.50 8.72
C ARG A 11 4.74 13.03 8.84
N HIS A 12 3.93 13.79 9.57
CA HIS A 12 2.48 13.63 9.62
C HIS A 12 1.92 13.66 8.19
N ILE A 13 1.44 12.52 7.67
CA ILE A 13 0.78 12.44 6.36
C ILE A 13 -0.69 12.83 6.54
N THR A 14 -0.94 14.06 6.97
CA THR A 14 -2.25 14.72 6.89
C THR A 14 -2.22 15.75 5.76
N GLY A 15 -1.42 15.48 4.72
CA GLY A 15 -1.30 16.32 3.53
C GLY A 15 -2.11 15.68 2.40
N ASN A 16 -2.95 16.48 1.75
CA ASN A 16 -3.61 16.16 0.49
C ASN A 16 -2.65 15.32 -0.40
N LEU A 17 -2.96 14.03 -0.59
CA LEU A 17 -2.06 13.07 -1.24
C LEU A 17 -1.92 13.31 -2.76
N GLY A 18 -2.41 14.42 -3.31
CA GLY A 18 -2.33 14.74 -4.75
C GLY A 18 -0.91 14.74 -5.35
N TRP A 19 0.15 14.67 -4.53
CA TRP A 19 1.52 14.44 -5.02
C TRP A 19 1.72 13.03 -5.61
N ILE A 20 0.91 12.03 -5.23
CA ILE A 20 1.05 10.66 -5.74
C ILE A 20 0.73 10.57 -7.23
N ASP A 21 -0.10 11.47 -7.75
CA ASP A 21 -0.44 11.52 -9.17
C ASP A 21 0.73 11.99 -10.05
N ALA A 22 1.68 12.72 -9.45
CA ALA A 22 2.91 13.11 -10.13
C ALA A 22 3.97 11.99 -10.14
N LEU A 23 3.77 10.91 -9.39
CA LEU A 23 4.71 9.78 -9.36
C LEU A 23 4.56 8.90 -10.61
N LEU A 24 5.71 8.40 -11.09
CA LEU A 24 5.77 7.47 -12.21
C LEU A 24 5.42 6.05 -11.80
N ASP A 25 5.74 5.67 -10.56
CA ASP A 25 5.46 4.36 -10.01
C ASP A 25 4.01 4.24 -9.52
N ALA A 26 3.47 3.03 -9.63
CA ALA A 26 2.14 2.71 -9.11
C ALA A 26 2.11 2.88 -7.58
N VAL A 27 1.21 3.73 -7.09
CA VAL A 27 0.98 3.93 -5.66
C VAL A 27 -0.44 3.56 -5.33
N VAL A 28 -0.56 2.65 -4.36
CA VAL A 28 -1.81 2.19 -3.78
C VAL A 28 -1.74 2.43 -2.28
N VAL A 29 -2.72 3.17 -1.75
CA VAL A 29 -2.90 3.32 -0.30
C VAL A 29 -4.15 2.55 0.09
N MET A 30 -4.04 1.73 1.11
CA MET A 30 -5.16 0.96 1.64
C MET A 30 -5.24 1.08 3.16
N GLY A 31 -6.45 0.92 3.69
CA GLY A 31 -6.69 0.79 5.13
C GLY A 31 -6.12 -0.52 5.69
N ALA A 32 -6.11 -0.63 7.02
CA ALA A 32 -5.70 -1.85 7.71
C ALA A 32 -6.61 -3.06 7.40
N ASP A 33 -7.82 -2.79 6.91
CA ASP A 33 -8.82 -3.74 6.44
C ASP A 33 -8.65 -4.14 4.95
N GLY A 34 -7.62 -3.61 4.28
CA GLY A 34 -7.32 -3.90 2.88
C GLY A 34 -8.17 -3.13 1.85
N VAL A 35 -9.03 -2.20 2.31
CA VAL A 35 -9.83 -1.35 1.43
C VAL A 35 -8.94 -0.26 0.83
N ILE A 36 -8.98 -0.10 -0.49
CA ILE A 36 -8.21 0.92 -1.21
C ILE A 36 -8.77 2.31 -0.90
N ILE A 37 -7.90 3.23 -0.47
CA ILE A 37 -8.21 4.62 -0.13
C ILE A 37 -7.69 5.57 -1.23
N GLN A 38 -6.54 5.24 -1.84
CA GLN A 38 -5.95 6.03 -2.92
C GLN A 38 -5.37 5.13 -4.01
N TRP A 39 -5.47 5.62 -5.24
CA TRP A 39 -5.07 4.92 -6.45
C TRP A 39 -4.60 5.95 -7.49
N ASN A 40 -3.29 6.01 -7.74
CA ASN A 40 -2.75 7.01 -8.66
C ASN A 40 -2.86 6.57 -10.13
N GLY A 41 -2.65 7.51 -11.06
CA GLY A 41 -2.70 7.21 -12.50
C GLY A 41 -1.70 6.14 -12.97
N ALA A 42 -0.57 5.95 -12.27
CA ALA A 42 0.37 4.87 -12.56
C ALA A 42 -0.18 3.48 -12.18
N ALA A 43 -0.93 3.39 -11.07
CA ALA A 43 -1.64 2.19 -10.69
C ALA A 43 -2.74 1.85 -11.71
N GLU A 44 -3.47 2.85 -12.23
CA GLU A 44 -4.44 2.61 -13.31
C GLU A 44 -3.80 1.95 -14.54
N ARG A 45 -2.66 2.46 -14.99
CA ARG A 45 -1.93 1.87 -16.13
C ARG A 45 -1.39 0.47 -15.81
N THR A 46 -0.94 0.26 -14.57
CA THR A 46 -0.28 -0.98 -14.14
C THR A 46 -1.27 -2.12 -13.91
N PHE A 47 -2.44 -1.85 -13.32
CA PHE A 47 -3.42 -2.90 -13.02
C PHE A 47 -4.65 -2.85 -13.93
N GLY A 48 -4.87 -1.76 -14.68
CA GLY A 48 -6.00 -1.64 -15.62
C GLY A 48 -7.33 -1.26 -14.97
N TRP A 49 -7.34 -0.98 -13.67
CA TRP A 49 -8.51 -0.49 -12.94
C TRP A 49 -8.49 1.04 -12.88
N SER A 50 -9.61 1.69 -13.18
CA SER A 50 -9.73 3.14 -12.92
C SER A 50 -9.73 3.40 -11.41
N ALA A 51 -9.32 4.60 -10.99
CA ALA A 51 -9.41 5.01 -9.59
C ALA A 51 -10.86 4.97 -9.08
N ALA A 52 -11.83 5.27 -9.95
CA ALA A 52 -13.25 5.22 -9.61
C ALA A 52 -13.75 3.80 -9.30
N ASP A 53 -13.18 2.78 -9.94
CA ASP A 53 -13.53 1.38 -9.69
C ASP A 53 -12.69 0.76 -8.55
N ALA A 54 -11.45 1.23 -8.38
CA ALA A 54 -10.52 0.68 -7.41
C ALA A 54 -10.75 1.22 -5.99
N VAL A 55 -11.00 2.52 -5.84
CA VAL A 55 -11.17 3.15 -4.51
C VAL A 55 -12.45 2.63 -3.85
N GLY A 56 -12.33 2.18 -2.60
CA GLY A 56 -13.41 1.54 -1.85
C GLY A 56 -13.50 0.02 -2.05
N ALA A 57 -12.79 -0.56 -3.03
CA ALA A 57 -12.72 -1.99 -3.24
C ALA A 57 -11.63 -2.66 -2.39
N GLN A 58 -11.71 -3.98 -2.25
CA GLN A 58 -10.70 -4.80 -1.60
C GLN A 58 -9.51 -5.02 -2.54
N PHE A 59 -8.30 -4.59 -2.14
CA PHE A 59 -7.09 -4.76 -2.96
C PHE A 59 -6.84 -6.23 -3.33
N VAL A 60 -7.08 -7.14 -2.39
CA VAL A 60 -6.91 -8.59 -2.59
C VAL A 60 -7.84 -9.15 -3.66
N GLU A 61 -8.99 -8.55 -3.88
CA GLU A 61 -9.94 -9.00 -4.91
C GLU A 61 -9.51 -8.53 -6.30
N LEU A 62 -9.04 -7.29 -6.40
CA LEU A 62 -8.69 -6.67 -7.68
C LEU A 62 -7.33 -7.08 -8.20
N CYS A 63 -6.32 -7.13 -7.32
CA CYS A 63 -4.92 -7.13 -7.73
C CYS A 63 -4.14 -8.38 -7.32
N VAL A 64 -4.72 -9.26 -6.50
CA VAL A 64 -4.04 -10.48 -6.02
C VAL A 64 -4.63 -11.72 -6.69
N PRO A 65 -3.80 -12.55 -7.36
CA PRO A 65 -4.25 -13.80 -7.96
C PRO A 65 -4.98 -14.69 -6.94
N PRO A 66 -6.08 -15.39 -7.33
CA PRO A 66 -6.94 -16.12 -6.39
C PRO A 66 -6.20 -17.08 -5.46
N HIS A 67 -5.19 -17.79 -5.96
CA HIS A 67 -4.39 -18.75 -5.20
C HIS A 67 -3.47 -18.12 -4.14
N LEU A 68 -3.24 -16.81 -4.18
CA LEU A 68 -2.40 -16.07 -3.24
C LEU A 68 -3.17 -15.22 -2.24
N ARG A 69 -4.50 -15.09 -2.41
CA ARG A 69 -5.32 -14.20 -1.58
C ARG A 69 -5.24 -14.52 -0.09
N VAL A 70 -5.27 -15.81 0.27
CA VAL A 70 -5.17 -16.24 1.67
C VAL A 70 -3.81 -15.85 2.27
N ALA A 71 -2.72 -16.09 1.54
CA ALA A 71 -1.38 -15.73 1.99
C ALA A 71 -1.21 -14.20 2.12
N HIS A 72 -1.80 -13.44 1.20
CA HIS A 72 -1.81 -11.98 1.25
C HIS A 72 -2.58 -11.45 2.48
N ILE A 73 -3.79 -11.97 2.74
CA ILE A 73 -4.61 -11.56 3.90
C ILE A 73 -3.88 -11.84 5.21
N GLU A 74 -3.30 -13.04 5.36
CA GLU A 74 -2.52 -13.38 6.55
C GLU A 74 -1.27 -12.51 6.68
N GLY A 75 -0.62 -12.18 5.55
CA GLY A 75 0.51 -11.27 5.50
C GLY A 75 0.15 -9.86 5.98
N LEU A 76 -0.97 -9.33 5.49
CA LEU A 76 -1.49 -8.02 5.88
C LEU A 76 -1.87 -8.00 7.36
N ARG A 77 -2.64 -8.98 7.83
CA ARG A 77 -3.05 -9.08 9.24
C ARG A 77 -1.84 -9.08 10.17
N ARG A 78 -0.88 -9.96 9.91
CA ARG A 78 0.36 -10.02 10.71
C ARG A 78 1.09 -8.69 10.68
N TYR A 79 1.23 -8.05 9.51
CA TYR A 79 1.94 -6.78 9.40
C TYR A 79 1.24 -5.66 10.20
N VAL A 80 -0.09 -5.60 10.16
CA VAL A 80 -0.89 -4.65 10.95
C VAL A 80 -0.71 -4.90 12.46
N GLU A 81 -0.69 -6.18 12.88
CA GLU A 81 -0.58 -6.56 14.29
C GLU A 81 0.83 -6.37 14.87
N THR A 82 1.88 -6.70 14.12
CA THR A 82 3.25 -6.76 14.65
C THR A 82 4.14 -5.63 14.17
N GLY A 83 3.74 -4.89 13.12
CA GLY A 83 4.63 -3.95 12.41
C GLY A 83 5.79 -4.64 11.68
N GLU A 84 5.92 -5.96 11.79
CA GLU A 84 6.97 -6.73 11.15
C GLU A 84 6.55 -7.05 9.72
N LYS A 85 7.13 -6.30 8.79
CA LYS A 85 7.19 -6.75 7.41
C LYS A 85 8.09 -7.99 7.42
N ARG A 86 7.54 -9.19 7.19
CA ARG A 86 8.38 -10.39 6.95
C ARG A 86 9.05 -10.36 5.55
N VAL A 87 9.16 -9.17 4.97
CA VAL A 87 9.63 -8.85 3.61
C VAL A 87 10.54 -7.59 3.66
N ILE A 88 11.29 -7.39 4.76
CA ILE A 88 12.23 -6.26 4.88
C ILE A 88 13.57 -6.66 4.29
N GLY A 89 13.99 -5.93 3.25
CA GLY A 89 15.39 -5.94 2.79
C GLY A 89 15.63 -6.58 1.42
N GLU A 90 14.63 -7.26 0.82
CA GLU A 90 14.75 -7.82 -0.51
C GLU A 90 13.58 -7.41 -1.42
N ARG A 91 13.94 -7.14 -2.65
CA ARG A 91 13.08 -6.72 -3.75
C ARG A 91 12.14 -7.88 -4.11
N LEU A 92 10.90 -7.82 -3.63
CA LEU A 92 9.97 -8.92 -3.80
C LEU A 92 9.25 -8.78 -5.14
N GLU A 93 9.62 -9.64 -6.09
CA GLU A 93 8.84 -9.84 -7.32
C GLU A 93 7.69 -10.80 -7.00
N LEU A 94 6.45 -10.28 -6.98
CA LEU A 94 5.24 -11.07 -6.81
C LEU A 94 4.36 -11.03 -8.05
N PRO A 95 3.61 -12.11 -8.34
CA PRO A 95 2.55 -12.04 -9.32
C PRO A 95 1.37 -11.23 -8.77
N ALA A 96 0.98 -10.20 -9.50
CA ALA A 96 -0.25 -9.46 -9.35
C ALA A 96 -1.20 -9.71 -10.53
N MET A 97 -2.47 -9.38 -10.37
CA MET A 97 -3.51 -9.54 -11.38
C MET A 97 -3.98 -8.19 -11.90
N ARG A 98 -4.20 -8.09 -13.21
CA ARG A 98 -4.81 -6.93 -13.87
C ARG A 98 -6.32 -7.12 -14.02
N ALA A 99 -7.03 -6.04 -14.37
CA ALA A 99 -8.48 -6.04 -14.59
C ALA A 99 -8.94 -7.02 -15.69
N ASP A 100 -8.09 -7.28 -16.68
CA ASP A 100 -8.33 -8.26 -17.75
C ASP A 100 -8.04 -9.72 -17.31
N GLY A 101 -7.62 -9.93 -16.07
CA GLY A 101 -7.24 -11.23 -15.51
C GLY A 101 -5.80 -11.66 -15.80
N ALA A 102 -5.02 -10.88 -16.58
CA ALA A 102 -3.63 -11.20 -16.84
C ALA A 102 -2.79 -11.06 -15.56
N THR A 103 -1.81 -11.95 -15.41
CA THR A 103 -0.84 -11.88 -14.31
C THR A 103 0.39 -11.10 -14.75
N ILE A 104 0.83 -10.16 -13.92
CA ILE A 104 2.05 -9.37 -14.11
C ILE A 104 2.98 -9.57 -12.91
N ALA A 105 4.30 -9.55 -13.15
CA ALA A 105 5.26 -9.48 -12.06
C ALA A 105 5.34 -8.02 -11.57
N VAL A 106 5.17 -7.81 -10.27
CA VAL A 106 5.33 -6.50 -9.63
C VAL A 106 6.40 -6.57 -8.56
N GLU A 107 7.22 -5.54 -8.54
CA GLU A 107 8.15 -5.27 -7.47
C GLU A 107 7.48 -4.30 -6.50
N LEU A 108 7.39 -4.68 -5.22
CA LEU A 108 6.63 -3.90 -4.23
C LEU A 108 7.46 -3.50 -3.02
N THR A 109 7.27 -2.25 -2.60
CA THR A 109 7.72 -1.73 -1.30
C THR A 109 6.49 -1.32 -0.50
N ILE A 110 6.32 -1.91 0.69
CA ILE A 110 5.21 -1.60 1.60
C ILE A 110 5.73 -0.68 2.71
N THR A 111 5.00 0.39 3.03
CA THR A 111 5.25 1.23 4.20
C THR A 111 3.96 1.52 4.94
N THR A 112 4.05 1.70 6.26
CA THR A 112 2.95 2.21 7.08
C THR A 112 3.07 3.71 7.24
N ALA A 113 1.91 4.38 7.29
CA ALA A 113 1.79 5.72 7.81
C ALA A 113 0.91 5.63 9.06
N HIS A 114 1.48 5.91 10.23
CA HIS A 114 0.70 6.00 11.47
C HIS A 114 0.07 7.39 11.54
N GLY A 115 -1.27 7.45 11.52
CA GLY A 115 -1.99 8.62 12.03
C GLY A 115 -2.13 8.44 13.54
N GLY A 116 -1.47 9.29 14.34
CA GLY A 116 -1.62 9.27 15.80
C GLY A 116 -3.05 9.64 16.25
N PRO A 117 -3.48 9.22 17.46
CA PRO A 117 -4.86 9.39 17.94
C PRO A 117 -5.25 10.81 18.40
N ASP A 118 -4.40 11.83 18.27
CA ASP A 118 -4.74 13.18 18.74
C ASP A 118 -5.39 14.02 17.63
N ASN A 119 -6.67 13.72 17.35
CA ASN A 119 -7.58 14.74 16.85
C ASN A 119 -8.38 15.32 18.03
N THR A 120 -7.68 16.05 18.90
CA THR A 120 -8.33 17.07 19.73
C THR A 120 -8.07 18.42 19.06
N GLU A 121 -9.10 18.84 18.34
CA GLU A 121 -9.60 20.22 18.30
C GLU A 121 -8.98 21.27 17.33
N LEU A 122 -9.91 21.82 16.54
CA LEU A 122 -10.17 23.25 16.26
C LEU A 122 -9.79 23.82 14.87
N PHE A 123 -10.88 24.06 14.11
CA PHE A 123 -11.12 24.94 12.95
C PHE A 123 -10.49 24.60 11.60
#